data_AF-A0A6G0VMA0-F1
#
_entry.id   AF-A0A6G0VMA0-F1
#
_cell.length_a   1.000
_cell.length_b   1.000
_cell.length_c   1.000
_cell.angle_alpha   90.00
_cell.angle_beta   90.00
_cell.angle_gamma   90.00
#
_symmetry.space_group_name_H-M   'P 1'
#
loop_
_entity.id
_entity.type
_entity.pdbx_description
1 polymer ?
#
loop_
_entity_poly.entity_id
_entity_poly.type
_entity_poly.pdbx_seq_one_letter_code
_entity_poly.pdbx_strand_id
1 'polypeptide(L)'
;MYLYCYNVFDFIEYPYFINPPALLSAKYDTIEIQLTFQENNIKYGNKIMNLKYYQLFYKSLIENTFKSFEIKSISDTNNITTEIISNLEPDTKYIVGVLLITNDGNFNDQDVVYGQYKTPCIR
;
A
#
# COMPACT_ATOMS: atom_id res chain seq x y z
N MET A 1 47.97 -15.16 2.56
CA MET A 1 46.67 -15.72 2.96
C MET A 1 45.68 -14.56 2.96
N TYR A 2 44.90 -14.41 1.89
CA TYR A 2 43.93 -13.31 1.78
C TYR A 2 42.61 -13.77 2.39
N LEU A 3 42.21 -13.18 3.51
CA LEU A 3 40.84 -13.29 4.01
C LEU A 3 39.96 -12.39 3.14
N TYR A 4 39.10 -13.00 2.32
CA TYR A 4 37.98 -12.29 1.73
C TYR A 4 36.93 -12.08 2.82
N CYS A 5 36.80 -10.86 3.34
CA CYS A 5 35.60 -10.45 4.04
C CYS A 5 34.48 -10.32 3.01
N TYR A 6 33.71 -11.38 2.81
CA TYR A 6 32.41 -11.25 2.17
C TYR A 6 31.52 -10.43 3.11
N ASN A 7 31.43 -9.12 2.87
CA ASN A 7 30.28 -8.35 3.32
C ASN A 7 29.09 -8.83 2.50
N VAL A 8 28.45 -9.91 2.94
CA VAL A 8 27.12 -10.25 2.47
C VAL A 8 26.17 -9.30 3.20
N PHE A 9 26.08 -8.07 2.72
CA PHE A 9 24.87 -7.28 2.94
C PHE A 9 23.80 -8.00 2.12
N ASP A 10 23.11 -8.96 2.73
CA ASP A 10 21.86 -9.46 2.18
C ASP A 10 20.94 -8.24 2.07
N PHE A 11 20.71 -7.76 0.84
CA PHE A 11 19.68 -6.77 0.59
C PHE A 11 18.35 -7.46 0.89
N ILE A 12 17.84 -7.18 2.09
CA ILE A 12 16.52 -7.63 2.50
C ILE A 12 15.51 -6.81 1.68
N GLU A 13 14.99 -7.42 0.64
CA GLU A 13 13.86 -6.89 -0.12
C GLU A 13 12.57 -7.08 0.70
N TYR A 14 11.88 -5.98 0.99
CA TYR A 14 10.65 -5.99 1.79
C TYR A 14 9.41 -6.20 0.92
N PRO A 15 8.34 -6.77 1.49
CA PRO A 15 7.13 -7.08 0.74
C PRO A 15 6.42 -5.84 0.22
N TYR A 16 5.80 -5.96 -0.95
CA TYR A 16 4.94 -4.94 -1.53
C TYR A 16 3.81 -5.59 -2.35
N PHE A 17 2.75 -4.84 -2.62
CA PHE A 17 1.66 -5.34 -3.45
C PHE A 17 2.07 -5.46 -4.92
N ILE A 18 1.62 -6.52 -5.59
CA ILE A 18 1.79 -6.67 -7.05
C ILE A 18 0.80 -5.77 -7.79
N ASN A 19 -0.46 -5.76 -7.36
CA ASN A 19 -1.52 -4.93 -7.94
C ASN A 19 -1.90 -3.78 -6.99
N PRO A 20 -2.31 -2.63 -7.54
CA PRO A 20 -2.80 -1.53 -6.71
C PRO A 20 -4.10 -1.92 -5.95
N PRO A 21 -4.46 -1.18 -4.88
CA PRO A 21 -5.73 -1.36 -4.19
C PRO A 21 -6.92 -1.39 -5.15
N ALA A 22 -7.78 -2.39 -5.15
CA ALA A 22 -8.88 -2.46 -6.13
C ALA A 22 -9.99 -1.46 -5.80
N LEU A 23 -10.50 -0.73 -6.79
CA LEU A 23 -11.66 0.16 -6.59
C LEU A 23 -12.94 -0.67 -6.40
N LEU A 24 -13.65 -0.45 -5.30
CA LEU A 24 -14.99 -1.00 -5.08
C LEU A 24 -16.07 -0.01 -5.46
N SER A 25 -15.97 1.23 -4.98
CA SER A 25 -16.94 2.28 -5.26
C SER A 25 -16.31 3.67 -5.19
N ALA A 26 -16.90 4.63 -5.90
CA ALA A 26 -16.53 6.04 -5.84
C ALA A 26 -17.79 6.91 -5.81
N LYS A 27 -17.91 7.74 -4.78
CA LYS A 27 -18.92 8.78 -4.61
C LYS A 27 -18.26 10.15 -4.71
N TYR A 28 -19.08 11.20 -4.77
CA TYR A 28 -18.60 12.55 -5.01
C TYR A 28 -17.55 13.03 -3.98
N ASP A 29 -17.59 12.50 -2.75
CA ASP A 29 -16.68 12.84 -1.66
C ASP A 29 -15.98 11.63 -1.02
N THR A 30 -16.19 10.42 -1.56
CA THR A 30 -15.57 9.20 -1.01
C THR A 30 -15.07 8.24 -2.09
N ILE A 31 -14.01 7.52 -1.78
CA ILE A 31 -13.50 6.40 -2.57
C ILE A 31 -13.36 5.20 -1.64
N GLU A 32 -13.98 4.09 -2.03
CA GLU A 32 -13.90 2.81 -1.33
C GLU A 32 -13.02 1.84 -2.11
N ILE A 33 -12.01 1.29 -1.45
CA ILE A 33 -11.02 0.39 -2.05
C ILE A 33 -10.92 -0.91 -1.27
N GLN A 34 -10.52 -1.97 -1.96
CA GLN A 34 -10.22 -3.27 -1.41
C GLN A 34 -8.71 -3.52 -1.44
N LEU A 35 -8.18 -3.98 -0.32
CA LEU A 35 -6.82 -4.48 -0.15
C LEU A 35 -6.88 -6.01 -0.10
N THR A 36 -6.02 -6.68 -0.87
CA THR A 36 -5.96 -8.14 -0.95
C THR A 36 -4.57 -8.62 -0.56
N PHE A 37 -4.43 -9.08 0.67
CA PHE A 37 -3.20 -9.60 1.30
C PHE A 37 -2.94 -11.09 1.00
N GLN A 38 -3.54 -11.63 -0.06
CA GLN A 38 -3.24 -12.99 -0.51
C GLN A 38 -1.82 -13.04 -1.08
N GLU A 39 -1.10 -14.15 -0.87
CA GLU A 39 0.30 -14.31 -1.30
C GLU A 39 0.50 -14.07 -2.80
N ASN A 40 -0.49 -14.42 -3.64
CA ASN A 40 -0.43 -14.19 -5.08
C ASN A 40 -0.52 -12.72 -5.50
N ASN A 41 -0.85 -11.81 -4.57
CA ASN A 41 -0.89 -10.37 -4.78
C ASN A 41 0.23 -9.65 -4.02
N ILE A 42 1.16 -10.38 -3.40
CA ILE A 42 2.30 -9.82 -2.67
C ILE A 42 3.58 -10.35 -3.29
N LYS A 43 4.47 -9.44 -3.65
CA LYS A 43 5.82 -9.80 -4.02
C LYS A 43 6.69 -9.72 -2.78
N TYR A 44 7.32 -10.85 -2.46
CA TYR A 44 8.34 -10.94 -1.45
C TYR A 44 9.71 -10.87 -2.11
N GLY A 45 10.68 -10.38 -1.35
CA GLY A 45 12.08 -10.46 -1.71
C GLY A 45 12.66 -11.87 -1.62
N ASN A 46 13.93 -11.95 -1.23
CA ASN A 46 14.63 -13.22 -1.02
C ASN A 46 14.10 -14.06 0.16
N LYS A 47 13.17 -13.51 0.96
CA LYS A 47 12.60 -14.19 2.12
C LYS A 47 11.13 -13.83 2.29
N ILE A 48 10.30 -14.85 2.54
CA ILE A 48 8.90 -14.65 2.95
C ILE A 48 8.90 -14.05 4.36
N MET A 49 8.16 -12.97 4.54
CA MET A 49 8.05 -12.26 5.81
C MET A 49 6.61 -12.20 6.28
N ASN A 50 6.43 -12.21 7.60
CA ASN A 50 5.11 -12.05 8.19
C ASN A 50 4.70 -10.58 8.09
N LEU A 51 3.75 -10.32 7.19
CA LEU A 51 3.04 -9.06 7.13
C LEU A 51 2.27 -8.86 8.43
N LYS A 52 2.36 -7.67 9.01
CA LYS A 52 1.69 -7.39 10.30
C LYS A 52 0.88 -6.12 10.26
N TYR A 53 1.34 -5.11 9.53
CA TYR A 53 0.65 -3.84 9.42
C TYR A 53 0.63 -3.32 7.99
N TYR A 54 -0.24 -2.35 7.75
CA TYR A 54 -0.25 -1.57 6.53
C TYR A 54 -0.58 -0.11 6.83
N GLN A 55 -0.20 0.77 5.92
CA GLN A 55 -0.57 2.17 5.95
C GLN A 55 -1.09 2.60 4.59
N LEU A 56 -2.30 3.17 4.57
CA LEU A 56 -2.90 3.75 3.38
C LEU A 56 -2.47 5.21 3.23
N PHE A 57 -2.16 5.63 2.02
CA PHE A 57 -1.93 7.04 1.70
C PHE A 57 -2.47 7.40 0.34
N TYR A 58 -2.83 8.66 0.20
CA TYR A 58 -3.45 9.19 -1.00
C TYR A 58 -3.11 10.66 -1.19
N LYS A 59 -3.22 11.13 -2.43
CA LYS A 59 -3.19 12.56 -2.77
C LYS A 59 -3.99 12.80 -4.01
N SER A 60 -4.50 14.01 -4.20
CA SER A 60 -5.01 14.40 -5.52
C SER A 60 -3.85 14.44 -6.54
N LEU A 61 -4.16 14.35 -7.83
CA LEU A 61 -3.14 14.44 -8.89
C LEU A 61 -2.38 15.78 -8.88
N ILE A 62 -3.02 16.84 -8.40
CA ILE A 62 -2.46 18.20 -8.36
C ILE A 62 -1.68 18.51 -7.07
N GLU A 63 -1.89 17.74 -6.00
CA GLU A 63 -1.13 17.86 -4.76
C GLU A 63 0.24 17.19 -4.87
N ASN A 64 1.25 17.79 -4.23
CA ASN A 64 2.62 17.23 -4.22
C ASN A 64 2.86 16.28 -3.04
N THR A 65 2.04 16.37 -1.99
CA THR A 65 2.22 15.64 -0.74
C THR A 65 1.12 14.61 -0.51
N PHE A 66 1.50 13.42 -0.08
CA PHE A 66 0.55 12.38 0.34
C PHE A 66 -0.01 12.68 1.73
N LYS A 67 -1.32 12.46 1.88
CA LYS A 67 -2.01 12.30 3.16
C LYS A 67 -1.97 10.82 3.51
N SER A 68 -1.72 10.49 4.77
CA SER A 68 -1.65 9.12 5.26
C SER A 68 -2.71 8.86 6.33
N PHE A 69 -3.25 7.65 6.33
CA PHE A 69 -4.03 7.14 7.45
C PHE A 69 -3.10 6.62 8.57
N GLU A 70 -3.70 6.36 9.73
CA GLU A 70 -3.02 5.61 10.79
C GLU A 70 -2.63 4.21 10.30
N ILE A 71 -1.55 3.69 10.87
CA ILE A 71 -1.10 2.33 10.61
C ILE A 71 -2.11 1.35 11.21
N LYS A 72 -2.56 0.37 10.41
CA LYS A 72 -3.54 -0.64 10.82
C LYS A 72 -2.94 -2.03 10.77
N SER A 73 -3.37 -2.90 11.67
CA SER A 73 -2.99 -4.31 11.68
C SER A 73 -3.67 -5.07 10.54
N ILE A 74 -2.93 -5.98 9.93
CA ILE A 74 -3.49 -6.98 9.00
C ILE A 74 -4.09 -8.10 9.84
N SER A 75 -5.29 -8.54 9.48
CA SER A 75 -5.96 -9.65 10.17
C SER A 75 -5.33 -10.99 9.77
N ASP A 76 -4.99 -11.81 10.76
CA ASP A 76 -4.43 -13.15 10.50
C ASP A 76 -5.44 -14.12 9.84
N THR A 77 -6.74 -13.82 9.89
CA THR A 77 -7.80 -14.69 9.37
C THR A 77 -8.45 -14.18 8.09
N ASN A 78 -8.29 -12.89 7.77
CA ASN A 78 -8.92 -12.25 6.62
C ASN A 78 -7.87 -11.68 5.67
N ASN A 79 -7.78 -12.28 4.48
CA ASN A 79 -6.86 -11.81 3.45
C ASN A 79 -7.37 -10.61 2.66
N ILE A 80 -8.57 -10.11 2.98
CA ILE A 80 -9.19 -8.98 2.29
C ILE A 80 -9.64 -7.96 3.33
N THR A 81 -9.40 -6.68 3.06
CA THR A 81 -9.86 -5.57 3.88
C THR A 81 -10.35 -4.44 2.98
N THR A 82 -11.38 -3.73 3.43
CA THR A 82 -11.93 -2.57 2.73
C THR A 82 -11.55 -1.30 3.47
N GLU A 83 -11.16 -0.27 2.72
CA GLU A 83 -10.83 1.05 3.24
C GLU A 83 -11.68 2.11 2.56
N ILE A 84 -12.07 3.13 3.31
CA ILE A 84 -12.85 4.26 2.81
C ILE A 84 -12.03 5.53 2.99
N ILE A 85 -11.74 6.19 1.88
CA ILE A 85 -11.14 7.51 1.84
C ILE A 85 -12.29 8.52 1.72
N SER A 86 -12.45 9.36 2.73
CA SER A 86 -13.55 10.34 2.83
C SER A 86 -13.05 11.78 2.74
N ASN A 87 -14.00 12.72 2.65
CA ASN A 87 -13.73 14.16 2.55
C ASN A 87 -12.90 14.53 1.32
N LEU A 88 -13.18 13.85 0.20
CA LEU A 88 -12.55 14.13 -1.08
C LEU A 88 -13.29 15.23 -1.82
N GLU A 89 -12.58 15.91 -2.70
CA GLU A 89 -13.16 16.88 -3.60
C GLU A 89 -13.90 16.16 -4.73
N PRO A 90 -15.07 16.65 -5.15
CA PRO A 90 -15.78 16.14 -6.32
C PRO A 90 -14.97 16.30 -7.61
N ASP A 91 -15.29 15.47 -8.61
CA ASP A 91 -14.66 15.49 -9.94
C ASP A 91 -13.12 15.40 -9.95
N THR A 92 -12.53 14.85 -8.88
CA THR A 92 -11.08 14.91 -8.64
C THR A 92 -10.46 13.53 -8.75
N LYS A 93 -9.29 13.48 -9.40
CA LYS A 93 -8.49 12.26 -9.52
C LYS A 93 -7.49 12.18 -8.38
N TYR A 94 -7.44 11.01 -7.74
CA TYR A 94 -6.58 10.68 -6.63
C TYR A 94 -5.63 9.54 -7.00
N ILE A 95 -4.38 9.68 -6.57
CA ILE A 95 -3.41 8.59 -6.51
C ILE A 95 -3.53 7.96 -5.11
N VAL A 96 -3.65 6.64 -5.05
CA VAL A 96 -3.78 5.88 -3.80
C VAL A 96 -2.75 4.76 -3.78
N GLY A 97 -2.02 4.63 -2.68
CA GLY A 97 -1.02 3.59 -2.46
C GLY A 97 -1.13 3.01 -1.06
N VAL A 98 -0.58 1.80 -0.88
CA VAL A 98 -0.51 1.14 0.43
C VAL A 98 0.89 0.63 0.67
N LEU A 99 1.41 0.95 1.85
CA LEU A 99 2.68 0.45 2.35
C LEU A 99 2.41 -0.79 3.19
N LEU A 100 3.14 -1.86 2.90
CA LEU A 100 3.15 -3.07 3.73
C LEU A 100 4.30 -2.97 4.75
N ILE A 101 3.99 -3.28 6.00
CA ILE A 101 4.93 -3.18 7.12
C ILE A 101 5.01 -4.55 7.80
N THR A 102 6.25 -5.04 7.91
CA THR A 102 6.55 -6.35 8.49
C THR A 102 6.54 -6.32 10.02
N ASN A 103 6.55 -7.50 10.63
CA ASN A 103 6.50 -7.64 12.09
C ASN A 103 7.72 -7.05 12.84
N ASP A 104 8.86 -6.89 12.16
CA ASP A 104 10.05 -6.20 12.65
C ASP A 104 9.97 -4.66 12.50
N GLY A 105 8.88 -4.15 11.94
CA GLY A 105 8.61 -2.73 11.75
C GLY A 105 9.21 -2.12 10.48
N ASN A 106 9.90 -2.91 9.66
CA ASN A 106 10.50 -2.44 8.42
C ASN A 106 9.50 -2.45 7.25
N PHE A 107 9.84 -1.71 6.20
CA PHE A 107 9.01 -1.53 5.02
C PHE A 107 9.86 -1.07 3.82
N ASN A 108 9.27 -1.08 2.62
CA ASN A 108 9.86 -0.52 1.41
C ASN A 108 8.85 0.41 0.75
N ASP A 109 9.15 1.71 0.81
CA ASP A 109 8.32 2.78 0.25
C ASP A 109 8.62 3.07 -1.22
N GLN A 110 9.71 2.52 -1.78
CA GLN A 110 10.10 2.71 -3.17
C GLN A 110 9.29 1.84 -4.14
N ASP A 111 8.81 0.68 -3.68
CA ASP A 111 8.07 -0.30 -4.49
C ASP A 111 6.55 -0.24 -4.26
N VAL A 112 6.04 0.87 -3.71
CA VAL A 112 4.60 1.06 -3.56
C VAL A 112 3.94 1.09 -4.93
N VAL A 113 2.96 0.21 -5.13
CA VAL A 113 2.12 0.19 -6.32
C VAL A 113 0.90 1.08 -6.12
N TYR A 114 0.72 2.01 -7.07
CA TYR A 114 -0.31 3.04 -6.98
C TYR A 114 -1.48 2.79 -7.92
N GLY A 115 -2.68 3.00 -7.38
CA GLY A 115 -3.93 3.08 -8.15
C GLY A 115 -4.33 4.53 -8.41
N GLN A 116 -5.05 4.78 -9.50
CA GLN A 116 -5.65 6.09 -9.78
C GLN A 116 -7.16 5.99 -9.87
N TYR A 117 -7.84 6.79 -9.05
CA TYR A 117 -9.30 6.75 -8.89
C TYR A 117 -9.88 8.15 -9.01
N LYS A 118 -11.10 8.28 -9.52
CA LYS A 118 -11.75 9.57 -9.73
C LYS A 118 -13.07 9.63 -8.96
N THR A 119 -13.26 10.67 -8.15
CA THR A 119 -14.58 11.00 -7.60
C THR A 119 -15.47 11.57 -8.73
N PRO A 120 -16.74 11.16 -8.86
CA PRO A 120 -17.67 11.78 -9.78
C PRO A 120 -18.02 13.23 -9.38
N CYS A 121 -18.66 13.98 -10.29
CA CYS A 121 -19.26 15.27 -9.98
C CYS A 121 -20.44 15.12 -9.00
N ILE A 122 -20.74 16.18 -8.25
CA ILE A 122 -22.02 16.29 -7.54
C ILE A 122 -23.14 16.32 -8.58
N ARG A 123 -24.15 15.47 -8.40
CA ARG A 123 -25.37 15.48 -9.21
C ARG A 123 -26.44 16.35 -8.55
#